data_AF-A0A5B7H4M2-F1
#
_entry.id   AF-A0A5B7H4M2-F1
#
_cell.length_a   1.000
_cell.length_b   1.000
_cell.length_c   1.000
_cell.angle_alpha   90.00
_cell.angle_beta   90.00
_cell.angle_gamma   90.00
#
_symmetry.space_group_name_H-M   'P 1'
#
loop_
_entity.id
_entity.type
_entity.pdbx_description
1 polymer ?
#
loop_
_entity_poly.entity_id
_entity_poly.type
_entity_poly.pdbx_seq_one_letter_code
_entity_poly.pdbx_strand_id
1 'polypeptide(L)'
;MVMRLCETESQALKANLGHLLSPEVSSSLMWFLRRFCLSYLSPDESFYTEASSFCSIPLSSSSLPHPLSVALTSAFGRDSEGAAWTLNYLLSVVEQMLRLRSAEPNLVEDTVNLLVTMVDSKERGQYLVKTEGLMELVALQHSGTLGALSSMAQRGLMQGLVMCAAAIGDPDARTQFWSHVLDPPVTSFKQLMASETFTKQYQQEDLKKQVLYHIDNFIGKNNKE
;
A
#
# COMPACT_ATOMS: atom_id res chain seq x y z
N MET A 1 -10.58 16.95 -6.97
CA MET A 1 -11.22 17.36 -5.69
C MET A 1 -10.73 16.49 -4.52
N VAL A 2 -10.86 15.16 -4.59
CA VAL A 2 -10.45 14.26 -3.47
C VAL A 2 -8.97 14.37 -3.10
N MET A 3 -8.03 14.36 -4.05
CA MET A 3 -6.59 14.57 -3.72
C MET A 3 -6.31 15.91 -3.04
N ARG A 4 -7.11 16.96 -3.31
CA ARG A 4 -6.95 18.26 -2.63
C ARG A 4 -7.49 18.21 -1.20
N LEU A 5 -8.49 17.38 -0.94
CA LEU A 5 -8.97 17.13 0.41
C LEU A 5 -7.92 16.33 1.22
N CYS A 6 -7.33 15.29 0.63
CA CYS A 6 -6.20 14.56 1.23
C CYS A 6 -5.01 15.49 1.52
N GLU A 7 -4.67 16.39 0.60
CA GLU A 7 -3.62 17.39 0.85
C GLU A 7 -3.99 18.31 2.02
N THR A 8 -5.23 18.78 2.09
CA THR A 8 -5.69 19.63 3.19
C THR A 8 -5.58 18.91 4.53
N GLU A 9 -6.01 17.64 4.58
CA GLU A 9 -5.87 16.78 5.74
C GLU A 9 -4.40 16.55 6.10
N SER A 10 -3.54 16.28 5.12
CA SER A 10 -2.10 16.11 5.29
C SER A 10 -1.46 17.32 5.98
N GLN A 11 -1.82 18.53 5.54
CA GLN A 11 -1.30 19.77 6.12
C GLN A 11 -1.83 19.99 7.54
N ALA A 12 -3.10 19.71 7.80
CA ALA A 12 -3.66 19.78 9.15
C ALA A 12 -2.99 18.78 10.11
N LEU A 13 -2.72 17.56 9.67
CA LEU A 13 -1.98 16.56 10.45
C LEU A 13 -0.55 17.01 10.76
N LYS A 14 0.18 17.55 9.77
CA LYS A 14 1.53 18.12 9.96
C LYS A 14 1.54 19.31 10.91
N ALA A 15 0.46 20.09 10.94
CA ALA A 15 0.26 21.21 11.87
C ALA A 15 -0.21 20.78 13.28
N ASN A 16 -0.27 19.48 13.56
CA ASN A 16 -0.75 18.91 14.82
C ASN A 16 -2.23 19.25 15.14
N LEU A 17 -3.02 19.49 14.09
CA LEU A 17 -4.47 19.73 14.15
C LEU A 17 -5.28 18.45 13.92
N GLY A 18 -4.64 17.28 14.02
CA GLY A 18 -5.28 15.98 13.75
C GLY A 18 -6.48 15.68 14.65
N HIS A 19 -6.50 16.23 15.87
CA HIS A 19 -7.62 16.11 16.80
C HIS A 19 -8.90 16.84 16.32
N LEU A 20 -8.80 17.73 15.33
CA LEU A 20 -9.94 18.40 14.70
C LEU A 20 -10.47 17.64 13.48
N LEU A 21 -9.78 16.57 13.04
CA LEU A 21 -10.08 15.81 11.84
C LEU A 21 -10.78 14.49 12.20
N SER A 22 -11.92 14.24 11.55
CA SER A 22 -12.69 13.00 11.72
C SER A 22 -11.96 11.80 11.08
N PRO A 23 -11.67 10.73 11.85
CA PRO A 23 -11.12 9.49 11.29
C PRO A 23 -12.03 8.85 10.24
N GLU A 24 -13.34 9.05 10.33
CA GLU A 24 -14.32 8.53 9.38
C GLU A 24 -14.21 9.22 8.01
N VAL A 25 -13.87 10.52 8.01
CA VAL A 25 -13.56 11.25 6.77
C VAL A 25 -12.29 10.71 6.14
N SER A 26 -11.22 10.53 6.94
CA SER A 26 -9.97 9.93 6.45
C SER A 26 -10.18 8.52 5.90
N SER A 27 -11.02 7.70 6.56
CA SER A 27 -11.36 6.34 6.11
C SER A 27 -12.12 6.37 4.78
N SER A 28 -13.07 7.30 4.65
CA SER A 28 -13.80 7.52 3.39
C SER A 28 -12.88 7.97 2.25
N LEU A 29 -11.86 8.78 2.56
CA LEU A 29 -10.81 9.15 1.61
C LEU A 29 -9.99 7.93 1.18
N MET A 30 -9.51 7.11 2.12
CA MET A 30 -8.73 5.91 1.80
C MET A 30 -9.53 4.93 0.95
N TRP A 31 -10.79 4.71 1.29
CA TRP A 31 -11.72 3.89 0.51
C TRP A 31 -11.90 4.42 -0.91
N PHE A 32 -12.10 5.73 -1.08
CA PHE A 32 -12.26 6.34 -2.40
C PHE A 32 -10.97 6.21 -3.22
N LEU A 33 -9.81 6.50 -2.62
CA LEU A 33 -8.51 6.37 -3.28
C LEU A 33 -8.27 4.93 -3.71
N ARG A 34 -8.68 3.95 -2.90
CA ARG A 34 -8.61 2.54 -3.26
C ARG A 34 -9.46 2.22 -4.50
N ARG A 35 -10.71 2.71 -4.54
CA ARG A 35 -11.58 2.56 -5.71
C ARG A 35 -11.02 3.26 -6.95
N PHE A 36 -10.40 4.43 -6.76
CA PHE A 36 -9.73 5.17 -7.82
C PHE A 36 -8.56 4.37 -8.39
N CYS A 37 -7.71 3.81 -7.53
CA CYS A 37 -6.59 2.95 -7.93
C CYS A 37 -7.03 1.74 -8.75
N LEU A 38 -8.15 1.10 -8.40
CA LEU A 38 -8.66 -0.07 -9.12
C LEU A 38 -9.23 0.27 -10.50
N SER A 39 -9.85 1.45 -10.64
CA SER A 39 -10.70 1.75 -11.79
C SER A 39 -10.01 2.64 -12.82
N TYR A 40 -9.13 3.53 -12.36
CA TYR A 40 -8.61 4.63 -13.18
C TYR A 40 -7.09 4.71 -13.23
N LEU A 41 -6.36 4.06 -12.31
CA LEU A 41 -4.91 4.19 -12.21
C LEU A 41 -4.19 3.01 -12.85
N SER A 42 -3.53 3.27 -13.97
CA SER A 42 -2.89 2.27 -14.84
C SER A 42 -3.85 1.13 -15.25
N PRO A 43 -5.03 1.45 -15.81
CA PRO A 43 -5.99 0.43 -16.19
C PRO A 43 -5.44 -0.45 -17.31
N ASP A 44 -5.86 -1.71 -17.31
CA ASP A 44 -5.60 -2.58 -18.44
C ASP A 44 -6.58 -2.26 -19.58
N GLU A 45 -6.06 -1.59 -20.62
CA GLU A 45 -6.81 -1.18 -21.81
C GLU A 45 -7.47 -2.34 -22.56
N SER A 46 -7.02 -3.59 -22.36
CA SER A 46 -7.65 -4.77 -22.97
C SER A 46 -9.11 -4.95 -22.51
N PHE A 47 -9.42 -4.67 -21.24
CA PHE A 47 -10.78 -4.79 -20.70
C PHE A 47 -11.78 -3.83 -21.37
N TYR A 48 -11.32 -2.65 -21.78
CA TYR A 48 -12.17 -1.67 -22.46
C TYR A 48 -12.34 -1.99 -23.95
N THR A 49 -11.34 -2.63 -24.53
CA THR A 49 -11.38 -3.10 -25.93
C THR A 49 -12.29 -4.33 -26.07
N GLU A 50 -12.27 -5.24 -25.10
CA GLU A 50 -13.13 -6.44 -25.07
C GLU A 50 -14.59 -6.15 -24.69
N ALA A 51 -14.84 -5.22 -23.75
CA ALA A 51 -16.21 -4.81 -23.43
C ALA A 51 -16.95 -4.21 -24.65
N SER A 52 -16.20 -3.58 -25.57
CA SER A 52 -16.75 -3.07 -26.83
C SER A 52 -17.08 -4.15 -27.87
N SER A 53 -16.49 -5.35 -27.76
CA SER A 53 -16.74 -6.48 -28.67
C SER A 53 -17.86 -7.42 -28.19
N PHE A 54 -18.24 -7.40 -26.91
CA PHE A 54 -19.46 -8.04 -26.41
C PHE A 54 -20.74 -7.24 -26.70
N CYS A 55 -20.62 -5.94 -27.01
CA CYS A 55 -21.75 -5.13 -27.46
C CYS A 55 -21.96 -5.37 -28.97
N SER A 56 -22.58 -6.49 -29.32
CA SER A 56 -23.05 -6.78 -30.68
C SER A 56 -24.29 -5.93 -31.05
N ILE A 57 -24.17 -4.60 -30.97
CA ILE A 57 -25.14 -3.70 -31.57
C ILE A 57 -24.45 -3.07 -32.79
N PRO A 58 -24.88 -3.39 -34.03
CA PRO A 58 -24.30 -2.79 -35.22
C PRO A 58 -24.80 -1.35 -35.32
N LEU A 59 -24.09 -0.42 -34.71
CA LEU A 59 -24.28 1.01 -34.94
C LEU A 59 -23.39 1.42 -36.11
N SER A 60 -24.07 1.79 -37.20
CA SER A 60 -23.59 2.48 -38.40
C SER A 60 -22.20 3.13 -38.28
N SER A 61 -21.24 2.55 -39.00
CA SER A 61 -20.04 3.09 -39.68
C SER A 61 -19.41 4.47 -39.34
N SER A 62 -19.59 5.07 -38.16
CA SER A 62 -18.90 6.33 -37.80
C SER A 62 -18.58 6.54 -36.32
N SER A 63 -18.87 5.58 -35.44
CA SER A 63 -18.50 5.66 -34.02
C SER A 63 -17.47 4.58 -33.70
N LEU A 64 -16.19 4.97 -33.62
CA LEU A 64 -15.13 4.12 -33.06
C LEU A 64 -15.55 3.61 -31.66
N PRO A 65 -15.15 2.39 -31.27
CA PRO A 65 -15.32 1.94 -29.89
C PRO A 65 -14.66 2.98 -28.99
N HIS A 66 -15.42 3.70 -28.15
CA HIS A 66 -14.83 4.74 -27.31
C HIS A 66 -13.95 4.05 -26.26
N PRO A 67 -12.61 4.10 -26.41
CA PRO A 67 -11.73 3.66 -25.35
C PRO A 67 -11.93 4.62 -24.15
N LEU A 68 -11.35 4.27 -23.00
CA LEU A 68 -11.22 5.20 -21.88
C LEU A 68 -10.84 6.60 -22.43
N SER A 69 -11.50 7.65 -21.93
CA SER A 69 -11.33 9.02 -22.44
C SER A 69 -9.85 9.34 -22.64
N VAL A 70 -9.48 9.95 -23.78
CA VAL A 70 -8.09 10.33 -24.10
C VAL A 70 -7.45 11.10 -22.94
N ALA A 71 -8.21 11.98 -22.28
CA ALA A 71 -7.75 12.73 -21.12
C ALA A 71 -7.44 11.83 -19.91
N LEU A 72 -8.23 10.78 -19.67
CA LEU A 72 -8.00 9.82 -18.59
C LEU A 72 -6.81 8.91 -18.91
N THR A 73 -6.70 8.42 -20.13
CA THR A 73 -5.55 7.60 -20.55
C THR A 73 -4.26 8.40 -20.53
N SER A 74 -4.28 9.65 -21.00
CA SER A 74 -3.10 10.52 -20.93
C SER A 74 -2.71 10.89 -19.50
N ALA A 75 -3.69 11.03 -18.60
CA ALA A 75 -3.42 11.38 -17.21
C ALA A 75 -3.01 10.16 -16.37
N PHE A 76 -3.66 9.02 -16.53
CA PHE A 76 -3.57 7.88 -15.61
C PHE A 76 -3.31 6.52 -16.29
N GLY A 77 -2.96 6.49 -17.57
CA GLY A 77 -2.56 5.28 -18.29
C GLY A 77 -1.27 4.66 -17.76
N ARG A 78 -0.93 3.44 -18.22
CA ARG A 78 0.21 2.65 -17.68
C ARG A 78 1.55 3.37 -17.76
N ASP A 79 1.77 4.13 -18.84
CA ASP A 79 3.03 4.83 -19.09
C ASP A 79 2.92 6.36 -18.92
N SER A 80 1.85 6.85 -18.28
CA SER A 80 1.69 8.28 -18.08
C SER A 80 2.48 8.79 -16.89
N GLU A 81 3.05 9.99 -17.04
CA GLU A 81 3.69 10.72 -15.93
C GLU A 81 2.69 11.00 -14.80
N GLY A 82 1.42 11.23 -15.13
CA GLY A 82 0.38 11.46 -14.13
C GLY A 82 0.05 10.21 -13.30
N ALA A 83 0.11 9.01 -13.87
CA ALA A 83 -0.07 7.77 -13.11
C ALA A 83 1.09 7.55 -12.14
N ALA A 84 2.31 7.71 -12.66
CA ALA A 84 3.55 7.69 -11.89
C ALA A 84 3.49 8.67 -10.70
N TRP A 85 3.23 9.94 -10.97
CA TRP A 85 3.10 10.97 -9.93
C TRP A 85 2.02 10.61 -8.90
N THR A 86 0.87 10.12 -9.36
CA THR A 86 -0.24 9.73 -8.49
C THR A 86 0.15 8.56 -7.59
N LEU A 87 0.82 7.53 -8.09
CA LEU A 87 1.28 6.40 -7.28
C LEU A 87 2.23 6.85 -6.16
N ASN A 88 3.19 7.73 -6.49
CA ASN A 88 4.10 8.29 -5.49
C ASN A 88 3.35 9.15 -4.44
N TYR A 89 2.41 9.98 -4.90
CA TYR A 89 1.56 10.77 -4.01
C TYR A 89 0.76 9.88 -3.04
N LEU A 90 0.08 8.84 -3.55
CA LEU A 90 -0.69 7.94 -2.72
C LEU A 90 0.18 7.18 -1.72
N LEU A 91 1.41 6.85 -2.09
CA LEU A 91 2.35 6.21 -1.17
C LEU A 91 2.73 7.14 -0.01
N SER A 92 2.94 8.43 -0.28
CA SER A 92 3.15 9.43 0.78
C SER A 92 1.93 9.59 1.70
N VAL A 93 0.72 9.44 1.15
CA VAL A 93 -0.52 9.44 1.94
C VAL A 93 -0.59 8.21 2.84
N VAL A 94 -0.27 7.02 2.32
CA VAL A 94 -0.22 5.78 3.10
C VAL A 94 0.78 5.90 4.26
N GLU A 95 2.00 6.33 3.95
CA GLU A 95 3.05 6.55 4.95
C GLU A 95 2.57 7.50 6.05
N GLN A 96 2.04 8.66 5.67
CA GLN A 96 1.60 9.68 6.60
C GLN A 96 0.44 9.19 7.49
N MET A 97 -0.55 8.51 6.92
CA MET A 97 -1.69 7.99 7.68
C MET A 97 -1.23 6.95 8.70
N LEU A 98 -0.33 6.05 8.32
CA LEU A 98 0.25 5.08 9.25
C LEU A 98 1.11 5.76 10.33
N ARG A 99 1.85 6.83 10.00
CA ARG A 99 2.69 7.55 10.97
C ARG A 99 1.87 8.36 11.97
N LEU A 100 0.86 9.09 11.51
CA LEU A 100 0.16 10.12 12.30
C LEU A 100 -1.20 9.65 12.84
N ARG A 101 -1.75 8.56 12.31
CA ARG A 101 -3.09 8.06 12.65
C ARG A 101 -3.12 6.55 12.95
N SER A 102 -1.99 5.96 13.37
CA SER A 102 -1.89 4.53 13.74
C SER A 102 -2.82 4.09 14.88
N ALA A 103 -3.32 5.03 15.68
CA ALA A 103 -4.25 4.75 16.78
C ALA A 103 -5.70 4.48 16.31
N GLU A 104 -6.02 4.74 15.03
CA GLU A 104 -7.37 4.59 14.47
C GLU A 104 -7.48 3.27 13.68
N PRO A 105 -8.01 2.18 14.26
CA PRO A 105 -7.87 0.84 13.68
C PRO A 105 -8.53 0.68 12.31
N ASN A 106 -9.72 1.26 12.12
CA ASN A 106 -10.44 1.20 10.84
C ASN A 106 -9.69 1.97 9.75
N LEU A 107 -9.19 3.16 10.06
CA LEU A 107 -8.42 3.97 9.14
C LEU A 107 -7.11 3.29 8.75
N VAL A 108 -6.41 2.70 9.72
CA VAL A 108 -5.21 1.89 9.46
C VAL A 108 -5.53 0.75 8.49
N GLU A 109 -6.62 0.01 8.74
CA GLU A 109 -7.01 -1.10 7.87
C GLU A 109 -7.32 -0.61 6.44
N ASP A 110 -8.09 0.46 6.29
CA ASP A 110 -8.38 1.05 4.98
C ASP A 110 -7.11 1.56 4.27
N THR A 111 -6.17 2.13 5.02
CA THR A 111 -4.88 2.61 4.51
C THR A 111 -4.02 1.43 4.02
N VAL A 112 -3.95 0.35 4.79
CA VAL A 112 -3.22 -0.86 4.39
C VAL A 112 -3.88 -1.54 3.18
N ASN A 113 -5.21 -1.57 3.13
CA ASN A 113 -5.94 -2.09 1.98
C ASN A 113 -5.69 -1.23 0.72
N LEU A 114 -5.55 0.09 0.85
CA LEU A 114 -5.11 0.96 -0.24
C LEU A 114 -3.70 0.57 -0.73
N LEU A 115 -2.73 0.40 0.19
CA LEU A 115 -1.37 -0.03 -0.18
C LEU A 115 -1.38 -1.36 -0.96
N VAL A 116 -2.02 -2.39 -0.42
CA VAL A 116 -2.14 -3.70 -1.10
C VAL A 116 -2.76 -3.54 -2.49
N THR A 117 -3.79 -2.69 -2.59
CA THR A 117 -4.46 -2.42 -3.86
C THR A 117 -3.56 -1.70 -4.85
N MET A 118 -2.67 -0.80 -4.40
CA MET A 118 -1.73 -0.10 -5.29
C MET A 118 -0.71 -1.07 -5.90
N VAL A 119 -0.29 -2.09 -5.16
CA VAL A 119 0.76 -3.05 -5.57
C VAL A 119 0.21 -4.32 -6.22
N ASP A 120 -1.11 -4.46 -6.32
CA ASP A 120 -1.79 -5.64 -6.91
C ASP A 120 -1.61 -5.78 -8.43
N SER A 121 -1.07 -4.76 -9.10
CA SER A 121 -0.58 -4.90 -10.48
C SER A 121 0.94 -4.90 -10.48
N LYS A 122 1.52 -5.82 -11.25
CA LYS A 122 2.96 -5.88 -11.52
C LYS A 122 3.49 -4.54 -12.06
N GLU A 123 2.74 -3.85 -12.91
CA GLU A 123 3.17 -2.58 -13.51
C GLU A 123 3.28 -1.48 -12.47
N ARG A 124 2.26 -1.34 -11.61
CA ARG A 124 2.27 -0.37 -10.50
C ARG A 124 3.35 -0.71 -9.48
N GLY A 125 3.54 -1.99 -9.16
CA GLY A 125 4.62 -2.45 -8.30
C GLY A 125 6.01 -2.10 -8.84
N GLN A 126 6.24 -2.29 -10.14
CA GLN A 126 7.51 -1.93 -10.80
C GLN A 126 7.80 -0.44 -10.73
N TYR A 127 6.77 0.40 -10.79
CA TYR A 127 6.91 1.82 -10.58
C TYR A 127 7.24 2.15 -9.12
N LEU A 128 6.43 1.63 -8.17
CA LEU A 128 6.53 1.93 -6.75
C LEU A 128 7.90 1.57 -6.15
N VAL A 129 8.51 0.47 -6.59
CA VAL A 129 9.86 0.07 -6.14
C VAL A 129 10.93 1.13 -6.42
N LYS A 130 10.74 1.96 -7.44
CA LYS A 130 11.70 3.00 -7.83
C LYS A 130 11.48 4.30 -7.05
N THR A 131 10.44 4.39 -6.24
CA THR A 131 10.09 5.61 -5.51
C THR A 131 10.78 5.67 -4.15
N GLU A 132 11.22 6.87 -3.76
CA GLU A 132 11.77 7.12 -2.42
C GLU A 132 10.73 6.88 -1.32
N GLY A 133 9.46 7.18 -1.59
CA GLY A 133 8.36 6.99 -0.65
C GLY A 133 8.20 5.53 -0.19
N LEU A 134 8.59 4.55 -1.01
CA LEU A 134 8.55 3.14 -0.58
C LEU A 134 9.61 2.87 0.47
N MET A 135 10.81 3.43 0.30
CA MET A 135 11.89 3.28 1.26
C MET A 135 11.58 4.02 2.56
N GLU A 136 10.88 5.15 2.52
CA GLU A 136 10.36 5.83 3.71
C GLU A 136 9.35 4.96 4.47
N LEU A 137 8.45 4.27 3.75
CA LEU A 137 7.51 3.33 4.36
C LEU A 137 8.22 2.11 4.98
N VAL A 138 9.25 1.58 4.31
CA VAL A 138 10.10 0.51 4.86
C VAL A 138 10.82 0.98 6.13
N ALA A 139 11.35 2.21 6.12
CA ALA A 139 11.99 2.79 7.31
C ALA A 139 10.99 2.98 8.46
N LEU A 140 9.75 3.41 8.17
CA LEU A 140 8.67 3.53 9.16
C LEU A 140 8.30 2.17 9.76
N GLN A 141 8.29 1.09 8.96
CA GLN A 141 8.04 -0.25 9.47
C GLN A 141 9.09 -0.69 10.49
N HIS A 142 10.35 -0.30 10.27
CA HIS A 142 11.46 -0.66 11.16
C HIS A 142 11.66 0.29 12.34
N SER A 143 11.06 1.47 12.34
CA SER A 143 11.24 2.46 13.41
C SER A 143 10.58 2.05 14.75
N GLY A 144 9.75 1.01 14.75
CA GLY A 144 8.93 0.62 15.90
C GLY A 144 7.69 1.49 16.12
N THR A 145 7.52 2.57 15.34
CA THR A 145 6.34 3.46 15.40
C THR A 145 5.03 2.69 15.12
N LEU A 146 5.12 1.64 14.30
CA LEU A 146 3.99 0.79 13.92
C LEU A 146 3.81 -0.44 14.83
N GLY A 147 4.52 -0.51 15.97
CA GLY A 147 4.42 -1.65 16.90
C GLY A 147 3.03 -1.83 17.53
N ALA A 148 2.20 -0.77 17.57
CA ALA A 148 0.84 -0.79 18.09
C ALA A 148 -0.22 -1.22 17.06
N LEU A 149 0.16 -1.43 15.79
CA LEU A 149 -0.79 -1.86 14.76
C LEU A 149 -1.39 -3.22 15.11
N SER A 150 -2.65 -3.43 14.71
CA SER A 150 -3.29 -4.75 14.81
C SER A 150 -2.57 -5.79 13.96
N SER A 151 -2.67 -7.08 14.33
CA SER A 151 -2.10 -8.18 13.55
C SER A 151 -2.52 -8.16 12.07
N MET A 152 -3.78 -7.80 11.78
CA MET A 152 -4.27 -7.71 10.41
C MET A 152 -3.59 -6.59 9.61
N ALA A 153 -3.39 -5.43 10.25
CA ALA A 153 -2.72 -4.29 9.64
C ALA A 153 -1.23 -4.57 9.40
N GLN A 154 -0.53 -5.18 10.37
CA GLN A 154 0.88 -5.58 10.22
C GLN A 154 1.06 -6.57 9.06
N ARG A 155 0.20 -7.59 8.99
CA ARG A 155 0.19 -8.57 7.90
C ARG A 155 -0.05 -7.94 6.54
N GLY A 156 -1.02 -7.02 6.44
CA GLY A 156 -1.31 -6.35 5.17
C GLY A 156 -0.21 -5.38 4.74
N LEU A 157 0.42 -4.66 5.67
CA LEU A 157 1.57 -3.81 5.38
C LEU A 157 2.72 -4.64 4.84
N MET A 158 3.07 -5.74 5.52
CA MET A 158 4.11 -6.64 5.06
C MET A 158 3.76 -7.28 3.70
N GLN A 159 2.50 -7.69 3.51
CA GLN A 159 2.02 -8.20 2.23
C GLN A 159 2.30 -7.18 1.11
N GLY A 160 1.93 -5.91 1.32
CA GLY A 160 2.16 -4.86 0.35
C GLY A 160 3.64 -4.69 -0.01
N LEU A 161 4.53 -4.67 0.99
CA LEU A 161 5.98 -4.56 0.79
C LEU A 161 6.56 -5.78 0.04
N VAL A 162 6.12 -6.99 0.37
CA VAL A 162 6.55 -8.22 -0.32
C VAL A 162 6.05 -8.25 -1.77
N MET A 163 4.83 -7.79 -2.03
CA MET A 163 4.27 -7.68 -3.38
C MET A 163 5.05 -6.68 -4.26
N CYS A 164 5.53 -5.56 -3.69
CA CYS A 164 6.48 -4.68 -4.39
C CYS A 164 7.73 -5.44 -4.83
N ALA A 165 8.32 -6.23 -3.93
CA ALA A 165 9.52 -7.01 -4.26
C ALA A 165 9.27 -8.03 -5.38
N ALA A 166 8.08 -8.64 -5.40
CA ALA A 166 7.68 -9.59 -6.43
C ALA A 166 7.54 -8.94 -7.83
N ALA A 167 7.31 -7.63 -7.89
CA ALA A 167 7.26 -6.89 -9.14
C ALA A 167 8.65 -6.63 -9.76
N ILE A 168 9.73 -6.77 -8.96
CA ILE A 168 11.11 -6.58 -9.41
C ILE A 168 11.54 -7.76 -10.29
N GLY A 169 11.76 -7.46 -11.58
CA GLY A 169 12.22 -8.45 -12.55
C GLY A 169 13.69 -8.84 -12.37
N ASP A 170 14.54 -7.88 -11.98
CA ASP A 170 15.96 -8.10 -11.77
C ASP A 170 16.25 -8.88 -10.47
N PRO A 171 16.89 -10.05 -10.52
CA PRO A 171 17.16 -10.86 -9.33
C PRO A 171 18.04 -10.17 -8.29
N ASP A 172 19.02 -9.38 -8.72
CA ASP A 172 19.98 -8.73 -7.83
C ASP A 172 19.31 -7.57 -7.07
N ALA A 173 18.60 -6.70 -7.79
CA ALA A 173 17.80 -5.63 -7.19
C ALA A 173 16.70 -6.18 -6.28
N ARG A 174 16.09 -7.33 -6.62
CA ARG A 174 15.10 -7.99 -5.75
C ARG A 174 15.74 -8.48 -4.45
N THR A 175 16.93 -9.07 -4.55
CA THR A 175 17.69 -9.54 -3.38
C THR A 175 18.08 -8.37 -2.49
N GLN A 176 18.52 -7.25 -3.09
CA GLN A 176 18.81 -6.03 -2.35
C GLN A 176 17.56 -5.49 -1.65
N PHE A 177 16.42 -5.42 -2.33
CA PHE A 177 15.17 -4.97 -1.73
C PHE A 177 14.72 -5.89 -0.56
N TRP A 178 14.83 -7.21 -0.73
CA TRP A 178 14.57 -8.16 0.36
C TRP A 178 15.48 -7.95 1.56
N SER A 179 16.76 -7.62 1.35
CA SER A 179 17.67 -7.31 2.46
C SER A 179 17.20 -6.09 3.26
N HIS A 180 16.52 -5.14 2.63
CA HIS A 180 15.95 -4.00 3.34
C HIS A 180 14.66 -4.35 4.08
N VAL A 181 13.79 -5.20 3.52
CA VAL A 181 12.44 -5.48 4.07
C VAL A 181 12.41 -6.67 5.04
N LEU A 182 13.10 -7.76 4.73
CA LEU A 182 12.97 -9.03 5.44
C LEU A 182 14.13 -9.30 6.42
N ASP A 183 15.35 -8.85 6.12
CA ASP A 183 16.47 -9.12 7.03
C ASP A 183 16.31 -8.47 8.41
N PRO A 184 15.79 -7.23 8.56
CA PRO A 184 15.56 -6.65 9.88
C PRO A 184 14.62 -7.48 10.79
N PRO A 185 13.39 -7.84 10.37
CA PRO A 185 12.52 -8.66 11.21
C PRO A 185 13.08 -10.07 11.45
N VAL A 186 13.75 -10.68 10.48
CA VAL A 186 14.42 -12.00 10.65
C VAL A 186 15.55 -11.91 11.68
N THR A 187 16.38 -10.88 11.60
CA THR A 187 17.51 -10.68 12.52
C THR A 187 17.02 -10.40 13.93
N SER A 188 16.02 -9.53 14.07
CA SER A 188 15.41 -9.22 15.36
C SER A 188 14.76 -10.45 16.01
N PHE A 189 14.06 -11.28 15.22
CA PHE A 189 13.50 -12.54 15.72
C PHE A 189 14.60 -13.53 16.17
N LYS A 190 15.68 -13.68 15.40
CA LYS A 190 16.82 -14.54 15.78
C LYS A 190 17.46 -14.07 17.08
N GLN A 191 17.63 -12.76 17.26
CA GLN A 191 18.17 -12.17 18.49
C GLN A 191 17.23 -12.41 19.68
N LEU A 192 15.92 -12.26 19.49
CA LEU A 192 14.92 -12.56 20.52
C LEU A 192 15.02 -14.02 20.98
N MET A 193 15.04 -14.96 20.04
CA MET A 193 15.13 -16.40 20.32
C MET A 193 16.45 -16.81 20.95
N ALA A 194 17.56 -16.14 20.61
CA ALA A 194 18.88 -16.40 21.18
C ALA A 194 19.09 -15.76 22.57
N SER A 195 18.17 -14.90 23.03
CA SER A 195 18.30 -14.22 24.31
C SER A 195 18.10 -15.20 25.48
N GLU A 196 18.94 -15.11 26.51
CA GLU A 196 18.76 -15.91 27.74
C GLU A 196 17.41 -15.62 28.44
N THR A 197 16.90 -14.41 28.23
CA THR A 197 15.62 -13.92 28.74
C THR A 197 14.47 -14.73 28.17
N PHE A 198 14.52 -15.10 26.89
CA PHE A 198 13.46 -15.87 26.24
C PHE A 198 13.22 -17.21 26.95
N THR A 199 14.27 -18.01 27.16
CA THR A 199 14.16 -19.33 27.81
C THR A 199 13.59 -19.25 29.23
N LYS A 200 13.86 -18.16 29.95
CA LYS A 200 13.44 -17.97 31.36
C LYS A 200 12.09 -17.29 31.50
N GLN A 201 11.68 -16.47 30.53
CA GLN A 201 10.56 -15.53 30.65
C GLN A 201 9.56 -15.60 29.50
N TYR A 202 9.61 -16.60 28.60
CA TYR A 202 8.70 -16.72 27.44
C TYR A 202 7.20 -16.64 27.76
N GLN A 203 6.81 -16.87 29.02
CA GLN A 203 5.41 -16.74 29.47
C GLN A 203 4.96 -15.28 29.69
N GLN A 204 5.90 -14.33 29.79
CA GLN A 204 5.59 -12.92 29.95
C GLN A 204 4.86 -12.37 28.72
N GLU A 205 3.82 -11.59 28.96
CA GLU A 205 2.97 -11.01 27.91
C GLU A 205 3.76 -10.14 26.93
N ASP A 206 4.77 -9.41 27.39
CA ASP A 206 5.57 -8.55 26.51
C ASP A 206 6.43 -9.37 25.53
N LEU A 207 6.98 -10.50 25.96
CA LEU A 207 7.70 -11.42 25.08
C LEU A 207 6.75 -12.12 24.11
N LYS A 208 5.56 -12.53 24.56
CA LYS A 208 4.52 -13.08 23.67
C LYS A 208 4.12 -12.08 22.58
N LYS A 209 3.91 -10.81 22.94
CA LYS A 209 3.60 -9.74 21.98
C LYS A 209 4.71 -9.53 20.95
N GLN A 210 5.97 -9.57 21.37
CA GLN A 210 7.11 -9.47 20.45
C GLN A 210 7.17 -10.67 19.49
N VAL A 211 6.95 -11.89 19.99
CA VAL A 211 6.87 -13.08 19.13
C VAL A 211 5.71 -12.97 18.13
N LEU A 212 4.52 -12.54 18.59
CA LEU A 212 3.36 -12.34 17.72
C LEU A 212 3.63 -11.28 16.63
N TYR A 213 4.27 -10.17 16.99
CA TYR A 213 4.71 -9.15 16.02
C TYR A 213 5.61 -9.76 14.93
N HIS A 214 6.59 -10.59 15.30
CA HIS A 214 7.44 -11.26 14.31
C HIS A 214 6.65 -12.25 13.43
N ILE A 215 5.74 -13.03 14.02
CA ILE A 215 4.88 -13.96 13.28
C ILE A 215 4.00 -13.20 12.27
N ASP A 216 3.38 -12.10 12.68
CA ASP A 216 2.54 -11.27 11.80
C ASP A 216 3.33 -10.68 10.63
N ASN A 217 4.61 -10.32 10.86
CA ASN A 217 5.54 -9.90 9.82
C ASN A 217 6.04 -11.04 8.90
N PHE A 218 5.82 -12.32 9.23
CA PHE A 218 6.22 -13.43 8.36
C PHE A 218 5.07 -14.04 7.57
N ILE A 219 3.83 -13.97 8.09
CA ILE A 219 2.66 -14.59 7.44
C ILE A 219 2.20 -13.77 6.23
N GLY A 220 2.25 -12.43 6.30
CA GLY A 220 1.51 -11.58 5.37
C GLY A 220 -0.01 -11.80 5.50
N LYS A 221 -0.82 -11.14 4.67
CA LYS A 221 -2.28 -11.37 4.64
C LYS A 221 -2.60 -12.39 3.55
N ASN A 222 -3.08 -13.57 3.95
CA ASN A 222 -3.61 -14.58 3.04
C ASN A 222 -5.04 -14.19 2.64
N ASN A 223 -5.21 -13.45 1.54
CA ASN A 223 -6.52 -13.26 0.93
C ASN A 223 -6.54 -13.86 -0.48
N LYS A 224 -6.94 -15.14 -0.55
CA LYS A 224 -7.69 -15.65 -1.70
C LYS A 224 -9.16 -15.73 -1.26
N GLU A 225 -9.88 -14.62 -1.38
CA GLU A 225 -11.35 -14.59 -1.39
C GLU A 225 -11.81 -13.58 -2.45
#